data_AF-A0A6N9UTJ6-F1
#
_entry.id   AF-A0A6N9UTJ6-F1
#
_cell.length_a   1.000
_cell.length_b   1.000
_cell.length_c   1.000
_cell.angle_alpha   90.00
_cell.angle_beta   90.00
_cell.angle_gamma   90.00
#
_symmetry.space_group_name_H-M   'P 1'
#
loop_
_entity.id
_entity.type
_entity.pdbx_description
1 polymer ?
#
loop_
_entity_poly.entity_id
_entity_poly.type
_entity_poly.pdbx_seq_one_letter_code
_entity_poly.pdbx_strand_id
1 'polypeptide(L)'
;MAGRAVLLIPHRGEAQDETALPDDYRRILQIVRAGDGPVQVRAVGEELGLEVAVRGKLEPLRAKMTKLADRGWLHKRPDGRFTARR
;
A
#
# COMPACT_ATOMS: atom_id res chain seq x y z
N MET A 1 26.45 4.60 13.69
CA MET A 1 25.75 4.01 12.52
C MET A 1 24.34 3.66 12.96
N ALA A 2 23.36 4.52 12.71
CA ALA A 2 21.97 4.26 13.12
C ALA A 2 21.45 3.07 12.33
N GLY A 3 21.25 1.93 13.01
CA GLY A 3 20.57 0.78 12.45
C GLY A 3 19.22 1.25 11.93
N ARG A 4 19.03 1.13 10.62
CA ARG A 4 17.76 1.36 9.93
C ARG A 4 16.69 0.61 10.72
N ALA A 5 15.90 1.33 11.53
CA ALA A 5 14.74 0.75 12.17
C ALA A 5 13.89 0.22 11.02
N VAL A 6 13.89 -1.10 10.84
CA VAL A 6 12.97 -1.75 9.94
C VAL A 6 11.62 -1.50 10.58
N LEU A 7 10.94 -0.43 10.16
CA LEU A 7 9.56 -0.16 10.55
C LEU A 7 8.78 -1.40 10.12
N LEU A 8 8.59 -2.28 11.09
CA LEU A 8 7.98 -3.57 10.91
C LEU A 8 6.52 -3.26 10.66
N ILE A 9 6.08 -3.48 9.43
CA ILE A 9 4.68 -3.28 9.10
C ILE A 9 3.92 -4.37 9.86
N PRO A 10 3.10 -4.00 10.86
CA PRO A 10 2.37 -4.99 11.64
C PRO A 10 1.40 -5.74 10.72
N HIS A 11 1.11 -7.00 11.02
CA HIS A 11 -0.05 -7.66 10.40
C HIS A 11 -1.35 -6.98 10.87
N ARG A 12 -2.39 -6.95 10.03
CA ARG A 12 -3.70 -6.36 10.41
C ARG A 12 -4.33 -7.03 11.65
N GLY A 13 -3.99 -8.30 11.93
CA GLY A 13 -4.49 -9.01 13.11
C GLY A 13 -3.84 -8.57 14.43
N GLU A 14 -2.60 -8.08 14.40
CA GLU A 14 -1.87 -7.56 15.57
C GLU A 14 -2.07 -6.03 15.72
N ALA A 15 -2.22 -5.32 14.61
CA ALA A 15 -2.58 -3.91 14.56
C ALA A 15 -4.01 -3.78 14.08
N GLN A 16 -4.95 -3.76 15.02
CA GLN A 16 -6.33 -3.40 14.71
C GLN A 16 -6.46 -1.91 14.34
N ASP A 17 -5.40 -1.13 14.50
CA ASP A 17 -5.37 0.30 14.21
C ASP A 17 -4.34 0.64 13.12
N GLU A 18 -4.82 1.26 12.04
CA GLU A 18 -4.03 1.79 10.93
C GLU A 18 -3.03 2.88 11.36
N THR A 19 -3.21 3.44 12.56
CA THR A 19 -2.24 4.37 13.17
C THR A 19 -0.89 3.72 13.47
N ALA A 20 -0.83 2.39 13.57
CA ALA A 20 0.42 1.65 13.72
C ALA A 20 1.23 1.55 12.40
N LEU A 21 0.60 1.82 11.25
CA LEU A 21 1.30 1.86 9.97
C LEU A 21 2.15 3.13 9.87
N PRO A 22 3.36 3.02 9.27
CA PRO A 22 4.10 4.20 8.85
C PRO A 22 3.25 5.06 7.88
N ASP A 23 3.41 6.39 7.92
CA ASP A 23 2.52 7.32 7.19
C ASP A 23 2.41 7.03 5.69
N ASP A 24 3.51 6.68 5.03
CA ASP A 24 3.52 6.27 3.62
C ASP A 24 2.53 5.13 3.33
N TYR A 25 2.50 4.12 4.22
CA TYR A 25 1.65 2.94 4.07
C TYR A 25 0.20 3.25 4.43
N ARG A 26 -0.01 4.11 5.45
CA ARG A 26 -1.35 4.59 5.81
C ARG A 26 -1.98 5.38 4.67
N ARG A 27 -1.22 6.26 4.03
CA ARG A 27 -1.71 7.06 2.88
C ARG A 27 -2.09 6.18 1.69
N ILE A 28 -1.26 5.17 1.36
CA ILE A 28 -1.58 4.17 0.33
C ILE A 28 -2.89 3.44 0.68
N LEU A 29 -3.03 2.99 1.93
CA LEU A 29 -4.23 2.28 2.40
C LEU A 29 -5.49 3.16 2.29
N GLN A 30 -5.40 4.43 2.68
CA GLN A 30 -6.50 5.39 2.57
C GLN A 30 -6.94 5.62 1.14
N ILE A 31 -6.00 5.78 0.20
CA ILE A 31 -6.32 5.93 -1.24
C ILE A 31 -7.04 4.69 -1.77
N VAL A 32 -6.54 3.50 -1.45
CA VAL A 32 -7.17 2.24 -1.89
C VAL A 32 -8.56 2.06 -1.27
N ARG A 33 -8.75 2.49 -0.02
CA ARG A 33 -10.04 2.45 0.70
C ARG A 33 -11.05 3.44 0.14
N ALA A 34 -10.60 4.62 -0.29
CA ALA A 34 -11.45 5.66 -0.86
C ALA A 34 -11.94 5.32 -2.27
N GLY A 35 -11.29 4.40 -2.99
CA GLY A 35 -11.76 3.94 -4.29
C GLY A 35 -13.03 3.09 -4.21
N ASP A 36 -13.95 3.28 -5.14
CA ASP A 36 -15.24 2.55 -5.26
C ASP A 36 -15.09 1.07 -5.66
N GLY A 37 -13.88 0.52 -5.67
CA GLY A 37 -13.62 -0.84 -6.11
C GLY A 37 -12.14 -1.21 -6.17
N PRO A 38 -11.79 -2.28 -6.90
CA PRO A 38 -10.41 -2.72 -7.05
C PRO A 38 -9.55 -1.68 -7.78
N VAL A 39 -8.48 -1.25 -7.13
CA VAL A 39 -7.62 -0.14 -7.55
C VAL A 39 -6.32 -0.66 -8.13
N GLN A 40 -5.83 -0.02 -9.20
CA GLN A 40 -4.52 -0.34 -9.81
C GLN A 40 -3.40 0.47 -9.16
N VAL A 41 -2.18 -0.07 -9.19
CA VAL A 41 -0.96 0.64 -8.74
C VAL A 41 -0.82 2.02 -9.39
N ARG A 42 -1.20 2.13 -10.68
CA ARG A 42 -1.16 3.39 -11.42
C ARG A 42 -2.07 4.45 -10.80
N ALA A 43 -3.33 4.11 -10.51
CA ALA A 43 -4.29 5.05 -9.92
C ALA A 43 -3.83 5.53 -8.53
N VAL A 44 -3.28 4.63 -7.71
CA VAL A 44 -2.68 5.03 -6.43
C VAL A 44 -1.47 5.94 -6.64
N GLY A 45 -0.66 5.68 -7.68
CA GLY A 45 0.47 6.54 -8.04
C GLY A 45 0.03 7.93 -8.48
N GLU A 46 -1.05 8.04 -9.24
CA GLU A 46 -1.63 9.32 -9.68
C GLU A 46 -2.07 10.16 -8.48
N GLU A 47 -2.80 9.56 -7.53
CA GLU A 47 -3.23 10.22 -6.28
C GLU A 47 -2.06 10.62 -5.36
N LEU A 48 -0.94 9.89 -5.44
CA LEU A 48 0.30 10.24 -4.72
C LEU A 48 1.17 11.27 -5.48
N GLY A 49 0.75 11.73 -6.65
CA GLY A 49 1.51 12.67 -7.48
C GLY A 49 2.78 12.06 -8.07
N LEU A 50 2.85 10.74 -8.23
CA LEU A 50 3.97 10.06 -8.85
C LEU A 50 3.91 10.19 -10.38
N GLU A 51 5.09 10.22 -11.01
CA GLU A 51 5.21 10.15 -12.46
C GLU A 51 4.86 8.75 -12.98
N VAL A 52 3.57 8.50 -13.21
CA VAL A 52 3.07 7.16 -13.53
C VAL A 52 3.34 6.70 -14.97
N ALA A 53 3.79 7.60 -15.84
CA ALA A 53 4.20 7.28 -17.20
C ALA A 53 5.50 6.46 -17.23
N VAL A 54 6.34 6.60 -16.20
CA VAL A 54 7.60 5.87 -16.09
C VAL A 54 7.39 4.62 -15.24
N ARG A 55 7.36 3.45 -15.88
CA ARG A 55 7.10 2.16 -15.20
C ARG A 55 8.01 1.94 -13.98
N GLY A 56 9.29 2.30 -14.09
CA GLY A 56 10.26 2.16 -12.99
C GLY A 56 9.91 2.97 -11.73
N LYS A 57 9.17 4.07 -11.86
CA LYS A 57 8.70 4.87 -10.72
C LYS A 57 7.56 4.19 -9.95
N LEU A 58 6.82 3.30 -10.60
CA LEU A 58 5.74 2.53 -9.97
C LEU A 58 6.19 1.24 -9.29
N GLU A 59 7.39 0.73 -9.59
CA GLU A 59 7.90 -0.51 -8.98
C GLU A 59 8.03 -0.42 -7.46
N PRO A 60 8.58 0.67 -6.88
CA PRO A 60 8.60 0.83 -5.42
C PRO A 60 7.19 0.89 -4.82
N LEU A 61 6.24 1.55 -5.48
CA LEU A 61 4.85 1.60 -5.02
C LEU A 61 4.19 0.22 -5.07
N ARG A 62 4.41 -0.54 -6.15
CA ARG A 62 3.92 -1.92 -6.27
C ARG A 62 4.46 -2.81 -5.15
N ALA A 63 5.73 -2.69 -4.82
CA ALA A 63 6.34 -3.42 -3.71
C ALA A 63 5.71 -3.04 -2.36
N LYS A 64 5.44 -1.74 -2.12
CA LYS A 64 4.74 -1.27 -0.91
C LYS A 64 3.31 -1.84 -0.81
N MET A 65 2.53 -1.77 -1.89
CA MET A 65 1.17 -2.31 -1.94
C MET A 65 1.12 -3.84 -1.76
N THR A 66 2.10 -4.55 -2.35
CA THR A 66 2.22 -6.01 -2.19
C THR A 66 2.53 -6.37 -0.75
N LYS A 67 3.46 -5.64 -0.10
CA LYS A 67 3.75 -5.83 1.32
C LYS A 67 2.53 -5.59 2.21
N LEU A 68 1.70 -4.58 1.91
CA LEU A 68 0.43 -4.38 2.62
C LEU A 68 -0.53 -5.55 2.43
N ALA A 69 -0.55 -6.15 1.24
CA ALA A 69 -1.36 -7.34 0.98
C ALA A 69 -0.86 -8.56 1.76
N ASP A 70 0.45 -8.79 1.78
CA ASP A 70 1.09 -9.88 2.54
C ASP A 70 0.84 -9.74 4.05
N ARG A 71 0.73 -8.51 4.54
CA ARG A 71 0.40 -8.18 5.94
C ARG A 71 -1.11 -8.16 6.22
N GLY A 72 -1.93 -8.42 5.23
CA GLY A 72 -3.38 -8.54 5.38
C GLY A 72 -4.15 -7.21 5.45
N TRP A 73 -3.50 -6.08 5.15
CA TRP A 73 -4.13 -4.76 5.08
C TRP A 73 -4.90 -4.56 3.77
N LEU A 74 -4.32 -5.04 2.68
CA LEU A 74 -4.93 -5.06 1.35
C LEU A 74 -5.22 -6.50 0.94
N HIS A 75 -6.11 -6.65 -0.04
CA HIS A 75 -6.29 -7.88 -0.79
C HIS A 75 -5.83 -7.65 -2.22
N LYS A 76 -4.81 -8.43 -2.65
CA LYS A 76 -4.34 -8.43 -4.04
C LYS A 76 -5.14 -9.47 -4.83
N ARG A 77 -5.86 -9.02 -5.84
CA ARG A 77 -6.65 -9.86 -6.74
C ARG A 77 -5.75 -10.55 -7.78
N PRO A 78 -6.21 -11.67 -8.39
CA PRO A 78 -5.48 -12.36 -9.46
C PRO A 78 -5.17 -11.48 -10.69
N ASP A 79 -6.01 -10.48 -10.94
CA ASP A 79 -5.85 -9.51 -12.03
C ASP A 79 -4.88 -8.35 -11.69
N GLY A 80 -4.21 -8.42 -10.53
CA GLY A 80 -3.21 -7.44 -10.11
C GLY A 80 -3.77 -6.16 -9.52
N ARG A 81 -5.09 -6.06 -9.32
CA ARG A 81 -5.75 -4.95 -8.60
C ARG A 81 -5.77 -5.19 -7.10
N PHE A 82 -5.93 -4.12 -6.33
CA PHE A 82 -5.92 -4.15 -4.87
C PHE A 82 -7.23 -3.60 -4.31
N THR A 83 -7.73 -4.22 -3.25
CA THR A 83 -8.86 -3.70 -2.46
C THR A 83 -8.45 -3.57 -1.00
N ALA A 84 -9.02 -2.58 -0.29
CA ALA A 84 -8.85 -2.52 1.16
C ALA A 84 -9.57 -3.71 1.80
N ARG A 85 -8.93 -4.36 2.78
CA ARG A 85 -9.63 -5.36 3.60
C ARG A 85 -10.55 -4.61 4.56
N ARG A 86 -11.78 -5.08 4.74
CA ARG A 86 -12.68 -4.62 5.81
C ARG A 86 -12.41 -5.43 7.08
#